data_AF-A0AAD9G7L2-F1
#
_entry.id   AF-A0AAD9G7L2-F1
#
_cell.length_a   1.000
_cell.length_b   1.000
_cell.length_c   1.000
_cell.angle_alpha   90.00
_cell.angle_beta   90.00
_cell.angle_gamma   90.00
#
_symmetry.space_group_name_H-M   'P 1'
#
loop_
_entity.id
_entity.type
_entity.pdbx_description
1 polymer ?
#
loop_
_entity_poly.entity_id
_entity_poly.type
_entity_poly.pdbx_seq_one_letter_code
_entity_poly.pdbx_strand_id
1 'polypeptide(L)'
;MQLYRYLTENHQKLSLYELCGHVEKLHLAKLTDVIIGSILKAKLISSLHDIDSPMVMGRVLYLLNKCPSMDDEFFVMITNHIYNKGIYPSGDVPRLWCRYFKFIGDSRLYHRGLLEVLCGGFSEYLQAYLDRPAGLHPRRMQESVAIAAWALAISAPNVACDSVFERMLALTCMSGIERSVLIRIYWSMAIRKWRMDKLDLCLLDRLFNDTMCDSSVGLRRKSHIHQIYTVLRCLKLCGIDDLKLLDRCLEALHALKYGQNDSKISTSQRYVSDVLVRLGIPHKLELLTPDLLSIDIAIEGQGERIALEVDGPLHFTRICDGSATSTPMKTGPTQIKQDFLKSSGWSFLSVPPVKLDDSVDLSAAIGSIDAYYKRLLLESGSPYLRRLLDSQQHIITSSNV
;
A
#
# COMPACT_ATOMS: atom_id res chain seq x y z
N MET A 1 -28.96 0.31 -17.98
CA MET A 1 -29.44 -1.10 -18.02
C MET A 1 -29.27 -1.78 -19.37
N GLN A 2 -29.66 -1.18 -20.51
CA GLN A 2 -29.53 -1.83 -21.83
C GLN A 2 -28.10 -2.30 -22.15
N LEU A 3 -27.09 -1.47 -21.90
CA LEU A 3 -25.68 -1.85 -22.11
C LEU A 3 -25.21 -3.00 -21.20
N TYR A 4 -25.67 -3.02 -19.94
CA TYR A 4 -25.33 -4.09 -19.01
C TYR A 4 -25.87 -5.43 -19.53
N ARG A 5 -27.16 -5.45 -19.89
CA ARG A 5 -27.83 -6.62 -20.47
C ARG A 5 -27.16 -7.08 -21.76
N TYR A 6 -26.83 -6.14 -22.64
CA TYR A 6 -26.10 -6.42 -23.87
C TYR A 6 -24.76 -7.12 -23.58
N LEU A 7 -23.98 -6.60 -22.62
CA LEU A 7 -22.70 -7.21 -22.25
C LEU A 7 -22.90 -8.63 -21.69
N THR A 8 -23.82 -8.81 -20.74
CA THR A 8 -24.06 -10.13 -20.13
C THR A 8 -24.51 -11.17 -21.15
N GLU A 9 -25.34 -10.78 -22.12
CA GLU A 9 -25.89 -11.69 -23.14
C GLU A 9 -24.95 -11.93 -24.34
N ASN A 10 -24.04 -11.00 -24.64
CA ASN A 10 -23.26 -11.02 -25.89
C ASN A 10 -21.74 -11.05 -25.71
N HIS A 11 -21.21 -11.07 -24.48
CA HIS A 11 -19.78 -10.98 -24.19
C HIS A 11 -18.89 -11.97 -24.96
N GLN A 12 -19.40 -13.16 -25.29
CA GLN A 12 -18.64 -14.16 -26.06
C GLN A 12 -18.34 -13.70 -27.49
N LYS A 13 -19.24 -12.91 -28.10
CA LYS A 13 -19.12 -12.43 -29.48
C LYS A 13 -18.27 -11.15 -29.60
N LEU A 14 -18.07 -10.44 -28.49
CA LEU A 14 -17.29 -9.20 -28.48
C LEU A 14 -15.80 -9.52 -28.56
N SER A 15 -15.03 -8.74 -29.31
CA SER A 15 -13.58 -8.72 -29.15
C SER A 15 -13.21 -8.21 -27.76
N LEU A 16 -12.00 -8.51 -27.29
CA LEU A 16 -11.52 -7.97 -26.01
C LEU A 16 -11.55 -6.44 -25.99
N TYR A 17 -11.20 -5.79 -27.12
CA TYR A 17 -11.19 -4.34 -27.22
C TYR A 17 -12.59 -3.72 -27.08
N GLU A 18 -13.59 -4.28 -27.77
CA GLU A 18 -14.99 -3.85 -27.66
C GLU A 18 -15.53 -4.07 -26.25
N LEU A 19 -15.25 -5.25 -25.68
CA LEU A 19 -15.65 -5.59 -24.32
C LEU A 19 -15.06 -4.60 -23.31
N CYS A 20 -13.77 -4.30 -23.38
CA CYS A 20 -13.14 -3.27 -22.55
C CYS A 20 -13.83 -1.90 -22.71
N GLY A 21 -14.21 -1.52 -23.92
CA GLY A 21 -14.93 -0.25 -24.15
C GLY A 21 -16.33 -0.21 -23.54
N HIS A 22 -17.06 -1.32 -23.55
CA HIS A 22 -18.34 -1.41 -22.88
C HIS A 22 -18.21 -1.44 -21.35
N VAL A 23 -17.26 -2.20 -20.81
CA VAL A 23 -16.98 -2.25 -19.37
C VAL A 23 -16.56 -0.88 -18.85
N GLU A 24 -15.73 -0.13 -19.59
CA GLU A 24 -15.34 1.24 -19.24
C GLU A 24 -16.55 2.17 -19.12
N LYS A 25 -17.50 2.10 -20.07
CA LYS A 25 -18.76 2.87 -20.01
C LYS A 25 -19.62 2.47 -18.81
N LEU A 26 -19.73 1.18 -18.51
CA LEU A 26 -20.44 0.69 -17.33
C LEU A 26 -19.79 1.18 -16.03
N HIS A 27 -18.46 1.22 -15.98
CA HIS A 27 -17.71 1.69 -14.82
C HIS A 27 -17.96 3.19 -14.58
N LEU A 28 -17.90 4.01 -15.64
CA LEU A 28 -18.21 5.44 -15.56
C LEU A 28 -19.64 5.70 -15.10
N ALA A 29 -20.58 4.82 -15.46
CA ALA A 29 -21.97 4.87 -15.01
C ALA A 29 -22.20 4.27 -13.60
N LYS A 30 -21.15 3.78 -12.91
CA LYS A 30 -21.24 3.06 -11.63
C LYS A 30 -22.15 1.81 -11.67
N LEU A 31 -22.12 1.09 -12.79
CA LEU A 31 -22.93 -0.12 -13.04
C LEU A 31 -22.08 -1.41 -13.14
N THR A 32 -20.80 -1.37 -12.75
CA THR A 32 -19.93 -2.55 -12.71
C THR A 32 -20.09 -3.31 -11.40
N ASP A 33 -20.24 -4.62 -11.49
CA ASP A 33 -20.36 -5.54 -10.35
C ASP A 33 -19.46 -6.78 -10.55
N VAL A 34 -19.63 -7.78 -9.68
CA VAL A 34 -18.88 -9.04 -9.72
C VAL A 34 -19.11 -9.82 -11.02
N ILE A 35 -20.32 -9.77 -11.58
CA ILE A 35 -20.65 -10.48 -12.84
C ILE A 35 -19.85 -9.89 -14.00
N ILE A 36 -19.85 -8.56 -14.13
CA ILE A 36 -19.08 -7.86 -15.16
C ILE A 36 -17.57 -8.10 -14.98
N GLY A 37 -17.09 -8.14 -13.73
CA GLY A 37 -15.72 -8.51 -13.41
C GLY A 37 -15.34 -9.92 -13.85
N SER A 38 -16.20 -10.90 -13.59
CA SER A 38 -16.01 -12.30 -14.02
C SER A 38 -16.01 -12.45 -15.54
N ILE A 39 -16.90 -11.73 -16.25
CA ILE A 39 -16.93 -11.70 -17.71
C ILE A 39 -15.60 -11.13 -18.27
N LEU A 40 -15.12 -10.02 -17.71
CA LEU A 40 -13.84 -9.43 -18.11
C LEU A 40 -12.68 -10.41 -17.84
N LYS A 41 -12.65 -11.05 -16.66
CA LYS A 41 -11.63 -12.06 -16.31
C LYS A 41 -11.59 -13.19 -17.33
N ALA A 42 -12.75 -13.80 -17.60
CA ALA A 42 -12.86 -14.92 -18.53
C ALA A 42 -12.43 -14.53 -19.95
N LYS A 43 -12.85 -13.35 -20.43
CA LYS A 43 -12.46 -12.85 -21.75
C LYS A 43 -10.96 -12.57 -21.84
N LEU A 44 -10.37 -12.02 -20.77
CA LEU A 44 -8.94 -11.78 -20.71
C LEU A 44 -8.15 -13.09 -20.75
N ILE A 45 -8.55 -14.10 -19.98
CA ILE A 45 -7.88 -15.40 -19.98
C ILE A 45 -7.89 -16.01 -21.39
N SER A 46 -9.04 -15.99 -22.08
CA SER A 46 -9.14 -16.60 -23.41
C SER A 46 -8.42 -15.81 -24.52
N SER A 47 -8.25 -14.50 -24.35
CA SER A 47 -7.68 -13.62 -25.38
C SER A 47 -6.30 -13.06 -25.02
N LEU A 48 -5.68 -13.51 -23.92
CA LEU A 48 -4.45 -12.90 -23.39
C LEU A 48 -3.30 -12.99 -24.40
N HIS A 49 -3.17 -14.14 -25.06
CA HIS A 49 -2.13 -14.41 -26.04
C HIS A 49 -2.16 -13.46 -27.25
N ASP A 50 -3.33 -12.91 -27.57
CA ASP A 50 -3.55 -11.96 -28.66
C ASP A 50 -3.18 -10.51 -28.30
N ILE A 51 -2.90 -10.23 -27.01
CA ILE A 51 -2.49 -8.90 -26.58
C ILE A 51 -0.99 -8.75 -26.75
N ASP A 52 -0.58 -7.97 -27.74
CA ASP A 52 0.82 -7.63 -28.04
C ASP A 52 1.11 -6.11 -27.93
N SER A 53 0.06 -5.30 -27.79
CA SER A 53 0.17 -3.84 -27.75
C SER A 53 0.08 -3.29 -26.32
N PRO A 54 1.01 -2.38 -25.92
CA PRO A 54 0.95 -1.76 -24.61
C PRO A 54 -0.26 -0.84 -24.48
N MET A 55 -0.78 -0.28 -25.58
CA MET A 55 -2.00 0.52 -25.55
C MET A 55 -3.24 -0.30 -25.15
N VAL A 56 -3.37 -1.51 -25.70
CA VAL A 56 -4.46 -2.45 -25.38
C VAL A 56 -4.30 -2.93 -23.95
N MET A 57 -3.08 -3.37 -23.59
CA MET A 57 -2.78 -3.83 -22.23
C MET A 57 -3.04 -2.73 -21.19
N GLY A 58 -2.60 -1.50 -21.42
CA GLY A 58 -2.87 -0.39 -20.51
C GLY A 58 -4.37 -0.15 -20.27
N ARG A 59 -5.23 -0.36 -21.28
CA ARG A 59 -6.68 -0.26 -21.11
C ARG A 59 -7.21 -1.41 -20.24
N VAL A 60 -6.70 -2.62 -20.44
CA VAL A 60 -7.00 -3.78 -19.60
C VAL A 60 -6.62 -3.51 -18.14
N LEU A 61 -5.39 -3.06 -17.89
CA LEU A 61 -4.88 -2.77 -16.54
C LEU A 61 -5.73 -1.71 -15.81
N TYR A 62 -6.19 -0.69 -16.53
CA TYR A 62 -7.10 0.33 -15.98
C TYR A 62 -8.40 -0.28 -15.46
N LEU A 63 -8.98 -1.24 -16.19
CA LEU A 63 -10.24 -1.89 -15.82
C LEU A 63 -10.05 -2.93 -14.73
N LEU A 64 -8.94 -3.68 -14.74
CA LEU A 64 -8.64 -4.67 -13.70
C LEU A 64 -8.57 -4.04 -12.31
N ASN A 65 -8.04 -2.83 -12.21
CA ASN A 65 -8.02 -2.07 -10.97
C ASN A 65 -9.42 -1.75 -10.40
N LYS A 66 -10.48 -1.99 -11.17
CA LYS A 66 -11.88 -1.78 -10.78
C LYS A 66 -12.61 -3.09 -10.48
N CYS A 67 -11.92 -4.22 -10.55
CA CYS A 67 -12.48 -5.56 -10.34
C CYS A 67 -11.75 -6.26 -9.18
N PRO A 68 -12.30 -6.24 -7.95
CA PRO A 68 -11.61 -6.74 -6.76
C PRO A 68 -11.53 -8.28 -6.65
N SER A 69 -12.20 -9.03 -7.53
CA SER A 69 -12.37 -10.49 -7.44
C SER A 69 -11.30 -11.30 -8.19
N MET A 70 -10.09 -10.77 -8.35
CA MET A 70 -9.00 -11.45 -9.05
C MET A 70 -8.12 -12.19 -8.04
N ASP A 71 -7.85 -13.47 -8.31
CA ASP A 71 -6.94 -14.31 -7.52
C ASP A 71 -5.48 -14.03 -7.87
N ASP A 72 -4.57 -14.53 -7.03
CA ASP A 72 -3.13 -14.28 -7.19
C ASP A 72 -2.58 -14.95 -8.47
N GLU A 73 -3.10 -16.12 -8.86
CA GLU A 73 -2.74 -16.79 -10.12
C GLU A 73 -3.02 -15.91 -11.34
N PHE A 74 -4.17 -15.22 -11.36
CA PHE A 74 -4.50 -14.30 -12.43
C PHE A 74 -3.50 -13.12 -12.51
N PHE A 75 -3.11 -12.55 -11.37
CA PHE A 75 -2.11 -11.47 -11.36
C PHE A 75 -0.74 -11.95 -11.83
N VAL A 76 -0.31 -13.15 -11.42
CA VAL A 76 0.93 -13.79 -11.92
C VAL A 76 0.86 -13.93 -13.44
N MET A 77 -0.24 -14.49 -13.97
CA MET A 77 -0.44 -14.70 -15.40
C MET A 77 -0.34 -13.39 -16.20
N ILE A 78 -1.07 -12.35 -15.80
CA ILE A 78 -1.05 -11.05 -16.49
C ILE A 78 0.34 -10.40 -16.41
N THR A 79 0.98 -10.44 -15.24
CA THR A 79 2.29 -9.81 -15.04
C THR A 79 3.37 -10.50 -15.85
N ASN A 80 3.38 -11.84 -15.87
CA ASN A 80 4.29 -12.63 -16.70
C ASN A 80 4.05 -12.41 -18.19
N HIS A 81 2.80 -12.28 -18.63
CA HIS A 81 2.50 -11.99 -20.03
C HIS A 81 3.08 -10.64 -20.46
N ILE A 82 2.89 -9.58 -19.65
CA ILE A 82 3.47 -8.26 -19.91
C ILE A 82 4.99 -8.35 -20.06
N TYR A 83 5.65 -9.03 -19.11
CA TYR A 83 7.10 -9.19 -19.09
C TYR A 83 7.61 -10.00 -20.29
N ASN A 84 7.08 -11.20 -20.49
CA ASN A 84 7.56 -12.13 -21.52
C ASN A 84 7.32 -11.62 -22.95
N LYS A 85 6.24 -10.87 -23.18
CA LYS A 85 5.93 -10.30 -24.49
C LYS A 85 6.54 -8.90 -24.71
N GLY A 86 7.22 -8.34 -23.72
CA GLY A 86 7.83 -7.01 -23.84
C GLY A 86 6.82 -5.87 -23.98
N ILE A 87 5.64 -6.01 -23.38
CA ILE A 87 4.50 -5.09 -23.59
C ILE A 87 4.64 -3.90 -22.63
N TYR A 88 5.63 -3.05 -22.88
CA TYR A 88 5.96 -1.92 -22.01
C TYR A 88 5.50 -0.59 -22.59
N PRO A 89 5.17 0.40 -21.74
CA PRO A 89 5.04 1.78 -22.20
C PRO A 89 6.37 2.26 -22.78
N SER A 90 6.32 3.03 -23.87
CA SER A 90 7.48 3.69 -24.46
C SER A 90 7.12 5.09 -24.97
N GLY A 91 8.10 5.98 -25.00
CA GLY A 91 7.92 7.36 -25.48
C GLY A 91 7.02 8.24 -24.61
N ASP A 92 6.56 9.35 -25.20
CA ASP A 92 5.76 10.38 -24.52
C ASP A 92 4.28 10.01 -24.45
N VAL A 93 3.95 8.97 -23.68
CA VAL A 93 2.58 8.49 -23.47
C VAL A 93 2.23 8.46 -21.97
N PRO A 94 2.08 9.63 -21.31
CA PRO A 94 1.94 9.70 -19.85
C PRO A 94 0.80 8.85 -19.28
N ARG A 95 -0.33 8.77 -20.00
CA ARG A 95 -1.50 7.97 -19.58
C ARG A 95 -1.17 6.49 -19.45
N LEU A 96 -0.26 5.99 -20.27
CA LEU A 96 0.10 4.59 -20.29
C LEU A 96 0.98 4.25 -19.08
N TRP A 97 1.96 5.11 -18.79
CA TRP A 97 2.74 5.05 -17.54
C TRP A 97 1.86 5.06 -16.30
N CYS A 98 0.87 5.96 -16.23
CA CYS A 98 -0.10 5.99 -15.13
C CYS A 98 -0.80 4.64 -14.95
N ARG A 99 -1.24 4.00 -16.04
CA ARG A 99 -2.00 2.74 -15.98
C ARG A 99 -1.16 1.59 -15.44
N TYR A 100 0.09 1.47 -15.89
CA TYR A 100 1.01 0.41 -15.47
C TYR A 100 1.40 0.55 -14.00
N PHE A 101 1.90 1.73 -13.61
CA PHE A 101 2.29 1.94 -12.21
C PHE A 101 1.10 1.92 -11.26
N LYS A 102 -0.08 2.40 -11.71
CA LYS A 102 -1.30 2.29 -10.89
C LYS A 102 -1.70 0.83 -10.66
N PHE A 103 -1.63 -0.01 -11.68
CA PHE A 103 -1.88 -1.45 -11.55
C PHE A 103 -0.91 -2.11 -10.56
N ILE A 104 0.39 -1.82 -10.70
CA ILE A 104 1.44 -2.30 -9.79
C ILE A 104 1.14 -1.87 -8.35
N GLY A 105 0.95 -0.58 -8.10
CA GLY A 105 0.79 -0.05 -6.75
C GLY A 105 -0.53 -0.47 -6.10
N ASP A 106 -1.66 -0.40 -6.81
CA ASP A 106 -2.97 -0.74 -6.24
C ASP A 106 -3.02 -2.24 -5.89
N SER A 107 -2.40 -3.07 -6.72
CA SER A 107 -2.35 -4.53 -6.54
C SER A 107 -1.11 -5.03 -5.79
N ARG A 108 -0.23 -4.11 -5.34
CA ARG A 108 1.03 -4.36 -4.62
C ARG A 108 1.94 -5.39 -5.30
N LEU A 109 2.00 -5.35 -6.62
CA LEU A 109 2.69 -6.36 -7.41
C LEU A 109 4.21 -6.21 -7.27
N TYR A 110 4.85 -7.32 -6.99
CA TYR A 110 6.29 -7.46 -7.06
C TYR A 110 6.63 -8.47 -8.14
N HIS A 111 7.22 -7.99 -9.23
CA HIS A 111 7.87 -8.82 -10.22
C HIS A 111 9.17 -8.13 -10.58
N ARG A 112 10.30 -8.67 -10.10
CA ARG A 112 11.60 -7.97 -10.15
C ARG A 112 11.97 -7.53 -11.58
N GLY A 113 11.98 -8.45 -12.54
CA GLY A 113 12.37 -8.14 -13.93
C GLY A 113 11.48 -7.08 -14.59
N LEU A 114 10.15 -7.22 -14.48
CA LEU A 114 9.21 -6.21 -14.95
C LEU A 114 9.44 -4.83 -14.31
N LEU A 115 9.63 -4.78 -12.99
CA LEU A 115 9.87 -3.51 -12.29
C LEU A 115 11.18 -2.86 -12.74
N GLU A 116 12.25 -3.63 -12.93
CA GLU A 116 13.53 -3.13 -13.44
C GLU A 116 13.37 -2.53 -14.85
N VAL A 117 12.69 -3.23 -15.76
CA VAL A 117 12.43 -2.73 -17.13
C VAL A 117 11.56 -1.47 -17.12
N LEU A 118 10.47 -1.46 -16.35
CA LEU A 118 9.60 -0.29 -16.25
C LEU A 118 10.32 0.90 -15.61
N CYS A 119 11.19 0.68 -14.62
CA CYS A 119 12.00 1.73 -14.04
C CYS A 119 12.98 2.31 -15.09
N GLY A 120 13.66 1.45 -15.85
CA GLY A 120 14.56 1.88 -16.92
C GLY A 120 13.85 2.78 -17.95
N GLY A 121 12.75 2.28 -18.53
CA GLY A 121 11.98 3.04 -19.53
C GLY A 121 11.33 4.30 -18.95
N PHE A 122 10.86 4.28 -17.70
CA PHE A 122 10.31 5.48 -17.06
C PHE A 122 11.40 6.52 -16.77
N SER A 123 12.60 6.09 -16.40
CA SER A 123 13.77 6.96 -16.24
C SER A 123 14.10 7.69 -17.55
N GLU A 124 14.14 6.99 -18.68
CA GLU A 124 14.33 7.61 -20.00
C GLU A 124 13.20 8.61 -20.35
N TYR A 125 11.95 8.22 -20.07
CA TYR A 125 10.80 9.10 -20.21
C TYR A 125 10.95 10.39 -19.40
N LEU A 126 11.44 10.32 -18.15
CA LEU A 126 11.68 11.52 -17.34
C LEU A 126 12.86 12.35 -17.84
N GLN A 127 13.94 11.72 -18.32
CA GLN A 127 15.08 12.44 -18.93
C GLN A 127 14.60 13.36 -20.06
N ALA A 128 13.75 12.83 -20.96
CA ALA A 128 13.23 13.59 -22.09
C ALA A 128 12.36 14.81 -21.68
N TYR A 129 11.91 14.89 -20.43
CA TYR A 129 11.24 16.07 -19.88
C TYR A 129 12.18 17.00 -19.12
N LEU A 130 13.22 16.47 -18.48
CA LEU A 130 14.27 17.26 -17.83
C LEU A 130 15.08 18.06 -18.87
N ASP A 131 15.23 17.52 -20.08
CA ASP A 131 15.93 18.18 -21.19
C ASP A 131 15.09 19.27 -21.88
N ARG A 132 13.80 19.42 -21.51
CA ARG A 132 12.93 20.46 -22.07
C ARG A 132 13.14 21.79 -21.37
N PRO A 133 12.87 22.92 -22.05
CA PRO A 133 12.84 24.23 -21.40
C PRO A 133 11.88 24.26 -20.21
N ALA A 134 12.25 25.01 -19.17
CA ALA A 134 11.47 25.14 -17.94
C ALA A 134 10.03 25.58 -18.21
N GLY A 135 9.06 25.00 -17.49
CA GLY A 135 7.64 25.34 -17.58
C GLY A 135 6.83 24.48 -18.58
N LEU A 136 7.47 23.59 -19.35
CA LEU A 136 6.80 22.68 -20.28
C LEU A 136 6.52 21.30 -19.67
N HIS A 137 5.83 21.26 -18.53
CA HIS A 137 5.48 20.00 -17.84
C HIS A 137 3.97 19.78 -17.82
N PRO A 138 3.41 19.05 -18.80
CA PRO A 138 1.97 18.78 -18.86
C PRO A 138 1.49 18.07 -17.60
N ARG A 139 0.31 18.45 -17.11
CA ARG A 139 -0.33 17.86 -15.93
C ARG A 139 -0.34 16.32 -15.93
N ARG A 140 -0.55 15.70 -17.09
CA ARG A 140 -0.57 14.24 -17.24
C ARG A 140 0.80 13.57 -17.04
N MET A 141 1.89 14.25 -17.37
CA MET A 141 3.24 13.79 -17.03
C MET A 141 3.44 13.87 -15.51
N GLN A 142 3.05 14.98 -14.88
CA GLN A 142 3.21 15.12 -13.44
C GLN A 142 2.39 14.08 -12.65
N GLU A 143 1.20 13.76 -13.15
CA GLU A 143 0.37 12.65 -12.63
C GLU A 143 1.08 11.30 -12.74
N SER A 144 1.76 11.02 -13.86
CA SER A 144 2.50 9.76 -14.03
C SER A 144 3.65 9.65 -13.06
N VAL A 145 4.38 10.75 -12.81
CA VAL A 145 5.45 10.83 -11.79
C VAL A 145 4.90 10.51 -10.40
N ALA A 146 3.80 11.16 -10.00
CA ALA A 146 3.22 10.93 -8.68
C ALA A 146 2.72 9.49 -8.49
N ILE A 147 2.12 8.89 -9.52
CA ILE A 147 1.67 7.49 -9.48
C ILE A 147 2.86 6.53 -9.43
N ALA A 148 3.88 6.74 -10.26
CA ALA A 148 5.08 5.92 -10.29
C ALA A 148 5.83 5.97 -8.96
N ALA A 149 6.06 7.18 -8.42
CA ALA A 149 6.70 7.38 -7.12
C ALA A 149 5.96 6.59 -6.02
N TRP A 150 4.64 6.71 -5.96
CA TRP A 150 3.81 6.01 -4.98
C TRP A 150 3.85 4.49 -5.14
N ALA A 151 3.72 4.00 -6.37
CA ALA A 151 3.74 2.57 -6.66
C ALA A 151 5.08 1.93 -6.28
N LEU A 152 6.19 2.57 -6.65
CA LEU A 152 7.54 2.10 -6.33
C LEU A 152 7.83 2.14 -4.83
N ALA A 153 7.30 3.11 -4.10
CA ALA A 153 7.44 3.17 -2.64
C ALA A 153 6.69 2.05 -1.91
N ILE A 154 5.54 1.62 -2.44
CA ILE A 154 4.72 0.58 -1.82
C ILE A 154 5.19 -0.82 -2.20
N SER A 155 5.50 -1.03 -3.48
CA SER A 155 5.60 -2.38 -4.06
C SER A 155 7.03 -2.82 -4.36
N ALA A 156 8.01 -1.91 -4.33
CA ALA A 156 9.37 -2.18 -4.75
C ALA A 156 10.42 -1.82 -3.67
N PRO A 157 10.29 -2.33 -2.43
CA PRO A 157 11.20 -1.95 -1.34
C PRO A 157 12.66 -2.31 -1.62
N ASN A 158 12.93 -3.37 -2.39
CA ASN A 158 14.27 -3.91 -2.64
C ASN A 158 14.75 -3.81 -4.10
N VAL A 159 13.97 -3.18 -4.99
CA VAL A 159 14.39 -3.00 -6.40
C VAL A 159 15.26 -1.76 -6.52
N ALA A 160 16.41 -1.86 -7.19
CA ALA A 160 17.24 -0.68 -7.46
C ALA A 160 16.47 0.28 -8.38
N CYS A 161 16.18 1.48 -7.89
CA CYS A 161 15.43 2.50 -8.65
C CYS A 161 16.16 3.84 -8.66
N ASP A 162 17.49 3.83 -8.46
CA ASP A 162 18.30 5.02 -8.25
C ASP A 162 18.13 6.03 -9.39
N SER A 163 18.27 5.60 -10.64
CA SER A 163 18.11 6.47 -11.81
C SER A 163 16.74 7.13 -11.90
N VAL A 164 15.67 6.42 -11.57
CA VAL A 164 14.31 6.99 -11.56
C VAL A 164 14.17 8.03 -10.46
N PHE A 165 14.63 7.72 -9.25
CA PHE A 165 14.51 8.63 -8.11
C PHE A 165 15.46 9.84 -8.22
N GLU A 166 16.63 9.71 -8.83
CA GLU A 166 17.50 10.84 -9.18
C GLU A 166 16.78 11.82 -10.10
N ARG A 167 16.06 11.30 -11.09
CA ARG A 167 15.27 12.12 -12.02
C ARG A 167 14.07 12.76 -11.37
N MET A 168 13.35 12.01 -10.53
CA MET A 168 12.25 12.56 -9.74
C MET A 168 12.75 13.66 -8.79
N LEU A 169 13.91 13.48 -8.17
CA LEU A 169 14.53 14.50 -7.33
C LEU A 169 14.87 15.75 -8.16
N ALA A 170 15.45 15.59 -9.35
CA ALA A 170 15.74 16.71 -10.25
C ALA A 170 14.47 17.50 -10.64
N LEU A 171 13.33 16.83 -10.84
CA LEU A 171 12.05 17.51 -11.08
C LEU A 171 11.64 18.43 -9.93
N THR A 172 12.07 18.14 -8.69
CA THR A 172 11.71 18.99 -7.53
C THR A 172 12.39 20.36 -7.53
N CYS A 173 13.44 20.52 -8.33
CA CYS A 173 14.11 21.79 -8.57
C CYS A 173 13.47 22.59 -9.72
N MET A 174 12.49 22.03 -10.45
CA MET A 174 11.88 22.68 -11.62
C MET A 174 10.66 23.52 -11.25
N SER A 175 10.48 24.63 -11.95
CA SER A 175 9.27 25.46 -11.86
C SER A 175 8.07 24.77 -12.52
N GLY A 176 6.87 24.98 -11.96
CA GLY A 176 5.62 24.52 -12.55
C GLY A 176 5.22 23.07 -12.22
N ILE A 177 5.98 22.40 -11.35
CA ILE A 177 5.59 21.10 -10.79
C ILE A 177 4.56 21.31 -9.67
N GLU A 178 3.44 20.61 -9.75
CA GLU A 178 2.35 20.67 -8.79
C GLU A 178 2.83 20.20 -7.41
N ARG A 179 2.45 20.96 -6.37
CA ARG A 179 2.75 20.67 -4.96
C ARG A 179 2.46 19.21 -4.56
N SER A 180 1.33 18.64 -4.98
CA SER A 180 1.00 17.24 -4.65
C SER A 180 1.98 16.23 -5.25
N VAL A 181 2.62 16.56 -6.36
CA VAL A 181 3.63 15.72 -7.01
C VAL A 181 4.94 15.80 -6.24
N LEU A 182 5.36 17.02 -5.85
CA LEU A 182 6.55 17.24 -5.01
C LEU A 182 6.46 16.49 -3.68
N ILE A 183 5.34 16.65 -2.96
CA ILE A 183 5.08 15.94 -1.69
C ILE A 183 5.16 14.43 -1.89
N ARG A 184 4.61 13.92 -3.00
CA ARG A 184 4.59 12.48 -3.28
C ARG A 184 5.98 11.94 -3.63
N ILE A 185 6.80 12.69 -4.37
CA ILE A 185 8.20 12.32 -4.64
C ILE A 185 8.97 12.21 -3.31
N TYR A 186 8.92 13.25 -2.48
CA TYR A 186 9.63 13.28 -1.19
C TYR A 186 9.13 12.18 -0.25
N TRP A 187 7.81 11.98 -0.16
CA TRP A 187 7.22 10.88 0.60
C TRP A 187 7.73 9.53 0.11
N SER A 188 7.74 9.29 -1.19
CA SER A 188 8.22 8.03 -1.76
C SER A 188 9.70 7.77 -1.49
N MET A 189 10.54 8.81 -1.59
CA MET A 189 11.96 8.72 -1.22
C MET A 189 12.11 8.38 0.27
N ALA A 190 11.32 9.02 1.13
CA ALA A 190 11.33 8.79 2.57
C ALA A 190 10.88 7.38 2.97
N ILE A 191 9.81 6.86 2.35
CA ILE A 191 9.36 5.48 2.55
C ILE A 191 10.45 4.48 2.17
N ARG A 192 11.21 4.78 1.12
CA ARG A 192 12.33 3.95 0.65
C ARG A 192 13.65 4.22 1.36
N LYS A 193 13.70 5.21 2.26
CA LYS A 193 14.93 5.72 2.90
C LYS A 193 16.04 6.05 1.86
N TRP A 194 15.63 6.52 0.69
CA TRP A 194 16.54 6.76 -0.42
C TRP A 194 17.09 8.19 -0.37
N ARG A 195 18.43 8.32 -0.29
CA ARG A 195 19.17 9.60 -0.32
C ARG A 195 18.51 10.69 0.55
N MET A 196 18.22 10.33 1.81
CA MET A 196 17.55 11.24 2.76
C MET A 196 18.32 12.54 2.97
N ASP A 197 19.65 12.51 2.80
CA ASP A 197 20.57 13.65 2.83
C ASP A 197 20.35 14.66 1.70
N LYS A 198 19.63 14.28 0.63
CA LYS A 198 19.35 15.13 -0.53
C LYS A 198 18.00 15.83 -0.48
N LEU A 199 17.18 15.56 0.53
CA LEU A 199 15.88 16.21 0.66
C LEU A 199 16.04 17.66 1.14
N ASP A 200 15.42 18.60 0.43
CA ASP A 200 15.47 20.03 0.77
C ASP A 200 14.43 20.36 1.85
N LEU A 201 14.92 20.61 3.08
CA LEU A 201 14.10 21.03 4.22
C LEU A 201 13.39 22.37 3.98
N CYS A 202 14.01 23.31 3.27
CA CYS A 202 13.39 24.59 2.93
C CYS A 202 12.23 24.40 1.95
N LEU A 203 12.35 23.46 1.01
CA LEU A 203 11.23 23.07 0.15
C LEU A 203 10.12 22.40 0.98
N LEU A 204 10.44 21.49 1.91
CA LEU A 204 9.45 20.86 2.79
C LEU A 204 8.67 21.88 3.64
N ASP A 205 9.34 22.86 4.25
CA ASP A 205 8.67 23.92 5.02
C ASP A 205 7.74 24.75 4.12
N ARG A 206 8.19 25.12 2.91
CA ARG A 206 7.32 25.80 1.93
C ARG A 206 6.10 24.96 1.56
N LEU A 207 6.29 23.69 1.22
CA LEU A 207 5.20 22.77 0.87
C LEU A 207 4.19 22.63 2.03
N PHE A 208 4.66 22.62 3.28
CA PHE A 208 3.81 22.61 4.47
C PHE A 208 3.01 23.91 4.59
N ASN A 209 3.69 25.06 4.56
CA ASN A 209 3.05 26.38 4.67
C ASN A 209 2.00 26.59 3.58
N ASP A 210 2.33 26.27 2.33
CA ASP A 210 1.40 26.36 1.20
C ASP A 210 0.18 25.46 1.42
N THR A 211 0.38 24.23 1.92
CA THR A 211 -0.70 23.28 2.21
C THR A 211 -1.63 23.77 3.33
N MET A 212 -1.08 24.51 4.30
CA MET A 212 -1.84 25.10 5.40
C MET A 212 -2.67 26.31 4.94
N CYS A 213 -2.08 27.21 4.15
CA CYS A 213 -2.72 28.45 3.72
C CYS A 213 -3.78 28.24 2.63
N ASP A 214 -3.60 27.24 1.76
CA ASP A 214 -4.45 27.05 0.59
C ASP A 214 -5.75 26.30 0.94
N SER A 215 -6.88 27.00 0.81
CA SER A 215 -8.23 26.44 1.00
C SER A 215 -8.65 25.48 -0.12
N SER A 216 -8.07 25.59 -1.32
CA SER A 216 -8.39 24.76 -2.48
C SER A 216 -7.92 23.31 -2.36
N VAL A 217 -7.00 23.03 -1.41
CA VAL A 217 -6.53 21.67 -1.11
C VAL A 217 -7.67 20.78 -0.59
N GLY A 218 -8.69 21.39 0.03
CA GLY A 218 -9.89 20.71 0.51
C GLY A 218 -9.58 19.45 1.31
N LEU A 219 -10.19 18.33 0.92
CA LEU A 219 -10.06 17.03 1.61
C LEU A 219 -8.64 16.44 1.58
N ARG A 220 -7.76 16.90 0.68
CA ARG A 220 -6.38 16.38 0.57
C ARG A 220 -5.43 16.98 1.61
N ARG A 221 -5.83 18.06 2.29
CA ARG A 221 -4.98 18.81 3.23
C ARG A 221 -4.38 17.90 4.30
N LYS A 222 -5.24 17.11 4.97
CA LYS A 222 -4.82 16.14 5.99
C LYS A 222 -3.80 15.13 5.45
N SER A 223 -4.06 14.59 4.25
CA SER A 223 -3.18 13.59 3.63
C SER A 223 -1.82 14.16 3.23
N HIS A 224 -1.78 15.39 2.71
CA HIS A 224 -0.53 16.06 2.35
C HIS A 224 0.32 16.39 3.58
N ILE A 225 -0.29 16.95 4.63
CA ILE A 225 0.43 17.24 5.87
C ILE A 225 0.95 15.94 6.49
N HIS A 226 0.15 14.86 6.49
CA HIS A 226 0.61 13.57 6.99
C HIS A 226 1.78 12.99 6.17
N GLN A 227 1.77 13.16 4.85
CA GLN A 227 2.91 12.76 4.01
C GLN A 227 4.17 13.55 4.34
N ILE A 228 4.06 14.87 4.51
CA ILE A 228 5.18 15.72 4.95
C ILE A 228 5.68 15.30 6.34
N TYR A 229 4.77 15.12 7.30
CA TYR A 229 5.10 14.63 8.64
C TYR A 229 5.83 13.28 8.59
N THR A 230 5.39 12.36 7.74
CA THR A 230 6.06 11.07 7.51
C THR A 230 7.49 11.27 7.00
N VAL A 231 7.71 12.18 6.04
CA VAL A 231 9.05 12.51 5.53
C VAL A 231 9.97 13.00 6.65
N LEU A 232 9.49 13.93 7.48
CA LEU A 232 10.24 14.49 8.59
C LEU A 232 10.57 13.45 9.66
N ARG A 233 9.64 12.52 9.93
CA ARG A 233 9.91 11.38 10.83
C ARG A 233 10.98 10.45 10.26
N CYS A 234 10.98 10.18 8.95
CA CYS A 234 12.03 9.40 8.32
C CYS A 234 13.39 10.10 8.40
N LEU A 235 13.43 11.42 8.19
CA LEU A 235 14.64 12.22 8.34
C LEU A 235 15.20 12.13 9.77
N LYS A 236 14.34 12.27 10.78
CA LYS A 236 14.70 12.08 12.20
C LYS A 236 15.27 10.69 12.48
N LEU A 237 14.68 9.62 11.92
CA LEU A 237 15.24 8.27 12.03
C LEU A 237 16.64 8.14 11.43
N CYS A 238 16.97 8.97 10.44
CA CYS A 238 18.29 9.04 9.81
C CYS A 238 19.23 10.06 10.48
N GLY A 239 18.82 10.68 11.60
CA GLY A 239 19.62 11.67 12.32
C GLY A 239 19.64 13.06 11.68
N ILE A 240 18.71 13.36 10.77
CA ILE A 240 18.53 14.68 10.16
C ILE A 240 17.32 15.33 10.82
N ASP A 241 17.56 16.29 11.72
CA ASP A 241 16.53 16.85 12.56
C ASP A 241 16.15 18.29 12.17
N ASP A 242 14.87 18.49 11.85
CA ASP A 242 14.19 19.79 11.93
C ASP A 242 13.00 19.62 12.88
N LEU A 243 13.30 19.62 14.18
CA LEU A 243 12.31 19.41 15.23
C LEU A 243 11.19 20.46 15.17
N LYS A 244 11.53 21.70 14.82
CA LYS A 244 10.55 22.78 14.73
C LYS A 244 9.51 22.51 13.64
N LEU A 245 9.93 22.09 12.45
CA LEU A 245 8.99 21.77 11.37
C LEU A 245 8.20 20.48 11.68
N LEU A 246 8.85 19.48 12.27
CA LEU A 246 8.21 18.24 12.71
C LEU A 246 7.08 18.51 13.71
N ASP A 247 7.35 19.31 14.74
CA ASP A 247 6.38 19.65 15.80
C ASP A 247 5.20 20.46 15.23
N ARG A 248 5.48 21.45 14.37
CA ARG A 248 4.43 22.21 13.66
C ARG A 248 3.53 21.31 12.81
N CYS A 249 4.11 20.32 12.12
CA CYS A 249 3.34 19.34 11.35
C CYS A 249 2.45 18.49 12.27
N LEU A 250 3.00 18.02 13.39
CA LEU A 250 2.27 17.21 14.37
C LEU A 250 1.12 17.99 15.01
N GLU A 251 1.36 19.21 15.46
CA GLU A 251 0.35 20.13 15.99
C GLU A 251 -0.78 20.38 14.99
N ALA A 252 -0.43 20.65 13.72
CA ALA A 252 -1.41 20.85 12.67
C ALA A 252 -2.28 19.60 12.44
N LEU A 253 -1.70 18.41 12.47
CA LEU A 253 -2.46 17.16 12.34
C LEU A 253 -3.38 16.90 13.54
N HIS A 254 -2.93 17.20 14.76
CA HIS A 254 -3.77 17.14 15.96
C HIS A 254 -4.94 18.13 15.89
N ALA A 255 -4.68 19.38 15.49
CA ALA A 255 -5.72 20.39 15.29
C ALA A 255 -6.74 19.98 14.22
N LEU A 256 -6.28 19.25 13.19
CA LEU A 256 -7.12 18.66 12.15
C LEU A 256 -7.80 17.35 12.58
N LYS A 257 -7.62 16.89 13.81
CA LYS A 257 -8.13 15.62 14.34
C LYS A 257 -7.76 14.44 13.43
N TYR A 258 -6.53 14.43 12.93
CA TYR A 258 -6.03 13.32 12.11
C TYR A 258 -6.00 12.04 12.96
N GLY A 259 -6.40 10.91 12.38
CA GLY A 259 -6.46 9.63 13.09
C GLY A 259 -7.63 9.47 14.08
N GLN A 260 -8.31 10.55 14.47
CA GLN A 260 -9.45 10.52 15.41
C GLN A 260 -10.80 10.21 14.73
N ASN A 261 -10.80 9.62 13.54
CA ASN A 261 -12.05 9.10 13.01
C ASN A 261 -12.45 7.89 13.85
N ASP A 262 -13.76 7.67 14.05
CA ASP A 262 -14.28 6.42 14.61
C ASP A 262 -13.92 5.27 13.65
N SER A 263 -12.68 4.77 13.70
CA SER A 263 -12.29 3.58 12.95
C SER A 263 -13.15 2.45 13.49
N LYS A 264 -14.09 2.00 12.66
CA LYS A 264 -14.86 0.81 12.96
C LYS A 264 -13.87 -0.35 13.05
N ILE A 265 -13.62 -0.82 14.26
CA ILE A 265 -12.79 -1.99 14.53
C ILE A 265 -13.21 -3.10 13.57
N SER A 266 -12.26 -3.58 12.77
CA SER A 266 -12.52 -4.62 11.80
C SER A 266 -12.92 -5.92 12.49
N THR A 267 -13.72 -6.75 11.81
CA THR A 267 -14.12 -8.06 12.34
C THR A 267 -12.90 -8.92 12.68
N SER A 268 -11.84 -8.87 11.87
CA SER A 268 -10.61 -9.62 12.15
C SER A 268 -9.89 -9.13 13.40
N GLN A 269 -9.77 -7.82 13.63
CA GLN A 269 -9.19 -7.30 14.88
C GLN A 269 -10.00 -7.71 16.10
N ARG A 270 -11.35 -7.72 16.00
CA ARG A 270 -12.22 -8.23 17.07
C ARG A 270 -11.97 -9.70 17.37
N TYR A 271 -11.85 -10.56 16.37
CA TYR A 271 -11.55 -11.97 16.61
C TYR A 271 -10.17 -12.19 17.26
N VAL A 272 -9.16 -11.41 16.86
CA VAL A 272 -7.86 -11.44 17.55
C VAL A 272 -7.99 -10.98 19.00
N SER A 273 -8.77 -9.92 19.26
CA SER A 273 -9.10 -9.48 20.61
C SER A 273 -9.76 -10.59 21.44
N ASP A 274 -10.74 -11.30 20.88
CA ASP A 274 -11.42 -12.41 21.55
C ASP A 274 -10.44 -13.54 21.91
N VAL A 275 -9.48 -13.86 21.02
CA VAL A 275 -8.40 -14.80 21.30
C VAL A 275 -7.56 -14.33 22.48
N LEU A 276 -7.15 -13.05 22.49
CA LEU A 276 -6.37 -12.48 23.59
C LEU A 276 -7.12 -12.47 24.92
N VAL A 277 -8.44 -12.22 24.91
CA VAL A 277 -9.29 -12.33 26.11
C VAL A 277 -9.28 -13.75 26.65
N ARG A 278 -9.46 -14.77 25.80
CA ARG A 278 -9.42 -16.18 26.22
C ARG A 278 -8.05 -16.61 26.75
N LEU A 279 -6.97 -16.04 26.21
CA LEU A 279 -5.61 -16.23 26.71
C LEU A 279 -5.29 -15.39 27.97
N GLY A 280 -6.24 -14.60 28.46
CA GLY A 280 -6.08 -13.76 29.66
C GLY A 280 -5.07 -12.62 29.50
N ILE A 281 -4.92 -12.09 28.28
CA ILE A 281 -3.98 -11.00 27.97
C ILE A 281 -4.71 -9.66 27.98
N PRO A 282 -4.41 -8.75 28.93
CA PRO A 282 -4.94 -7.40 28.92
C PRO A 282 -4.45 -6.61 27.71
N HIS A 283 -5.36 -5.95 26.99
CA HIS A 283 -5.03 -5.20 25.79
C HIS A 283 -6.03 -4.07 25.51
N LYS A 284 -5.67 -3.15 24.61
CA LYS A 284 -6.53 -2.07 24.10
C LYS A 284 -6.63 -2.18 22.58
N LEU A 285 -7.83 -2.04 22.02
CA LEU A 285 -8.07 -1.98 20.58
C LEU A 285 -7.91 -0.54 20.06
N GLU A 286 -7.39 -0.39 18.84
CA GLU A 286 -7.30 0.87 18.08
C GLU A 286 -6.67 2.02 18.90
N LEU A 287 -5.46 1.78 19.42
CA LEU A 287 -4.72 2.81 20.16
C LEU A 287 -4.07 3.79 19.18
N LEU A 288 -4.51 5.05 19.20
CA LEU A 288 -3.78 6.15 18.54
C LEU A 288 -2.70 6.70 19.48
N THR A 289 -1.42 6.58 19.08
CA THR A 289 -0.31 7.15 19.85
C THR A 289 -0.25 8.68 19.73
N PRO A 290 0.44 9.38 20.66
CA PRO A 290 0.66 10.83 20.55
C PRO A 290 1.33 11.26 19.23
N ASP A 291 2.16 10.38 18.64
CA ASP A 291 2.85 10.59 17.37
C ASP A 291 1.98 10.23 16.14
N LEU A 292 0.68 10.03 16.35
CA LEU A 292 -0.34 9.71 15.33
C LEU A 292 -0.17 8.36 14.64
N LEU A 293 0.47 7.39 15.30
CA LEU A 293 0.48 6.00 14.83
C LEU A 293 -0.76 5.30 15.37
N SER A 294 -1.57 4.72 14.50
CA SER A 294 -2.63 3.80 14.93
C SER A 294 -2.04 2.42 15.17
N ILE A 295 -2.31 1.83 16.33
CA ILE A 295 -1.96 0.46 16.68
C ILE A 295 -3.26 -0.33 16.78
N ASP A 296 -3.38 -1.41 16.00
CA ASP A 296 -4.58 -2.25 15.97
C ASP A 296 -4.90 -2.80 17.37
N ILE A 297 -3.89 -3.38 18.03
CA ILE A 297 -3.99 -3.92 19.39
C ILE A 297 -2.74 -3.57 20.18
N ALA A 298 -2.90 -2.82 21.27
CA ALA A 298 -1.83 -2.45 22.17
C ALA A 298 -1.85 -3.31 23.44
N ILE A 299 -0.71 -3.93 23.76
CA ILE A 299 -0.48 -4.67 25.00
C ILE A 299 0.61 -3.94 25.78
N GLU A 300 0.30 -3.55 27.01
CA GLU A 300 1.22 -2.82 27.88
C GLU A 300 1.26 -3.45 29.26
N GLY A 301 2.47 -3.68 29.79
CA GLY A 301 2.63 -4.22 31.13
C GLY A 301 4.08 -4.48 31.49
N GLN A 302 4.41 -4.32 32.78
CA GLN A 302 5.76 -4.56 33.31
C GLN A 302 6.88 -3.79 32.58
N GLY A 303 6.55 -2.59 32.09
CA GLY A 303 7.48 -1.73 31.34
C GLY A 303 7.60 -2.07 29.85
N GLU A 304 6.95 -3.13 29.38
CA GLU A 304 6.89 -3.49 27.96
C GLU A 304 5.69 -2.84 27.27
N ARG A 305 5.89 -2.46 26.01
CA ARG A 305 4.85 -1.94 25.11
C ARG A 305 4.91 -2.72 23.81
N ILE A 306 3.83 -3.43 23.47
CA ILE A 306 3.77 -4.33 22.31
C ILE A 306 2.63 -3.86 21.42
N ALA A 307 2.98 -3.52 20.18
CA ALA A 307 2.05 -3.18 19.12
C ALA A 307 1.81 -4.45 18.29
N LEU A 308 0.60 -4.98 18.38
CA LEU A 308 0.15 -6.16 17.65
C LEU A 308 -0.72 -5.70 16.48
N GLU A 309 -0.21 -5.93 15.26
CA GLU A 309 -0.79 -5.45 14.00
C GLU A 309 -1.44 -6.61 13.24
N VAL A 310 -2.71 -6.47 12.89
CA VAL A 310 -3.49 -7.50 12.20
C VAL A 310 -3.29 -7.36 10.69
N ASP A 311 -2.14 -7.83 10.23
CA ASP A 311 -1.68 -7.60 8.87
C ASP A 311 -2.36 -8.54 7.86
N GLY A 312 -3.42 -8.04 7.21
CA GLY A 312 -4.02 -8.69 6.03
C GLY A 312 -3.14 -8.65 4.77
N PRO A 313 -3.56 -9.29 3.66
CA PRO A 313 -2.77 -9.39 2.43
C PRO A 313 -2.29 -8.05 1.84
N LEU A 314 -3.03 -6.97 2.08
CA LEU A 314 -2.67 -5.62 1.62
C LEU A 314 -1.48 -4.99 2.37
N HIS A 315 -0.98 -5.61 3.44
CA HIS A 315 0.24 -5.18 4.13
C HIS A 315 1.49 -5.80 3.50
N PHE A 316 1.32 -6.72 2.55
CA PHE A 316 2.39 -7.43 1.88
C PHE A 316 2.34 -7.21 0.37
N THR A 317 3.49 -7.38 -0.28
CA THR A 317 3.62 -7.42 -1.72
C THR A 317 3.10 -8.74 -2.26
N ARG A 318 2.37 -8.70 -3.36
CA ARG A 318 2.01 -9.89 -4.12
C ARG A 318 3.16 -10.27 -5.05
N ILE A 319 3.79 -11.41 -4.80
CA ILE A 319 4.89 -11.91 -5.63
C ILE A 319 4.35 -12.48 -6.93
N CYS A 320 4.86 -11.99 -8.07
CA CYS A 320 4.38 -12.35 -9.41
C CYS A 320 5.48 -12.80 -10.37
N ASP A 321 6.75 -12.88 -9.95
CA ASP A 321 7.87 -13.30 -10.82
C ASP A 321 8.02 -14.82 -10.96
N GLY A 322 7.07 -15.60 -10.47
CA GLY A 322 7.06 -17.07 -10.59
C GLY A 322 8.13 -17.78 -9.75
N SER A 323 8.90 -17.06 -8.93
CA SER A 323 9.88 -17.69 -8.04
C SER A 323 9.16 -18.34 -6.85
N ALA A 324 9.11 -19.67 -6.84
CA ALA A 324 8.49 -20.45 -5.77
C ALA A 324 9.13 -20.22 -4.39
N THR A 325 10.30 -19.59 -4.35
CA THR A 325 11.10 -19.32 -3.14
C THR A 325 10.94 -17.90 -2.60
N SER A 326 10.29 -16.99 -3.33
CA SER A 326 10.13 -15.60 -2.87
C SER A 326 8.97 -15.47 -1.89
N THR A 327 9.29 -15.00 -0.69
CA THR A 327 8.29 -14.68 0.34
C THR A 327 7.69 -13.29 0.12
N PRO A 328 6.39 -13.09 0.31
CA PRO A 328 5.78 -11.76 0.35
C PRO A 328 6.54 -10.84 1.31
N MET A 329 6.89 -9.64 0.84
CA MET A 329 7.56 -8.62 1.65
C MET A 329 6.54 -7.65 2.20
N LYS A 330 6.80 -7.05 3.36
CA LYS A 330 5.97 -5.93 3.82
C LYS A 330 6.02 -4.78 2.82
N THR A 331 4.91 -4.09 2.62
CA THR A 331 4.90 -2.87 1.81
C THR A 331 5.70 -1.76 2.49
N GLY A 332 6.18 -0.77 1.74
CA GLY A 332 6.93 0.36 2.29
C GLY A 332 6.23 1.06 3.47
N PRO A 333 4.94 1.41 3.38
CA PRO A 333 4.19 1.99 4.51
C PRO A 333 4.12 1.08 5.74
N THR A 334 4.00 -0.24 5.56
CA THR A 334 4.01 -1.20 6.68
C THR A 334 5.38 -1.25 7.34
N GLN A 335 6.46 -1.25 6.55
CA GLN A 335 7.83 -1.22 7.06
C GLN A 335 8.11 0.07 7.84
N ILE A 336 7.73 1.24 7.30
CA ILE A 336 7.98 2.51 7.99
C ILE A 336 7.17 2.64 9.29
N LYS A 337 5.93 2.14 9.31
CA LYS A 337 5.10 2.09 10.53
C LYS A 337 5.80 1.26 11.60
N GLN A 338 6.32 0.09 11.23
CA GLN A 338 7.08 -0.77 12.13
C GLN A 338 8.32 -0.05 12.68
N ASP A 339 9.08 0.65 11.84
CA ASP A 339 10.27 1.39 12.27
C ASP A 339 9.91 2.54 13.22
N PHE A 340 8.84 3.27 12.92
CA PHE A 340 8.33 4.33 13.79
C PHE A 340 7.90 3.81 15.16
N LEU A 341 7.14 2.72 15.21
CA LEU A 341 6.74 2.08 16.47
C LEU A 341 7.96 1.65 17.28
N LYS A 342 8.92 0.97 16.65
CA LYS A 342 10.17 0.56 17.28
C LYS A 342 10.96 1.74 17.83
N SER A 343 11.09 2.81 17.06
CA SER A 343 11.78 4.03 17.50
C SER A 343 11.11 4.71 18.69
N SER A 344 9.79 4.59 18.81
CA SER A 344 9.01 5.10 19.95
C SER A 344 8.99 4.11 21.14
N GLY A 345 9.79 3.04 21.07
CA GLY A 345 9.96 2.04 22.13
C GLY A 345 8.82 1.02 22.24
N TRP A 346 8.16 0.72 21.12
CA TRP A 346 7.23 -0.40 20.99
C TRP A 346 7.91 -1.61 20.37
N SER A 347 7.70 -2.78 20.95
CA SER A 347 7.89 -4.04 20.25
C SER A 347 6.81 -4.21 19.20
N PHE A 348 7.17 -4.61 17.99
CA PHE A 348 6.22 -4.77 16.88
C PHE A 348 6.00 -6.25 16.60
N LEU A 349 4.74 -6.68 16.52
CA LEU A 349 4.34 -8.05 16.20
C LEU A 349 3.26 -8.05 15.11
N SER A 350 3.60 -8.59 13.94
CA SER A 350 2.63 -8.83 12.85
C SER A 350 1.90 -10.14 13.10
N VAL A 351 0.57 -10.12 13.03
CA VAL A 351 -0.26 -11.33 13.15
C VAL A 351 -1.22 -11.46 11.96
N PRO A 352 -1.52 -12.69 11.52
CA PRO A 352 -2.48 -12.88 10.43
C PRO A 352 -3.92 -12.63 10.90
N PRO A 353 -4.81 -12.10 10.05
CA PRO A 353 -6.22 -11.95 10.41
C PRO A 353 -6.87 -13.30 10.70
N VAL A 354 -7.69 -13.36 11.74
CA VAL A 354 -8.54 -14.53 12.02
C VAL A 354 -9.74 -14.50 11.08
N LYS A 355 -10.01 -15.66 10.47
CA LYS A 355 -11.23 -15.96 9.70
C LYS A 355 -11.87 -17.18 10.32
N LEU A 356 -13.12 -17.05 10.73
CA LEU A 356 -13.96 -18.18 11.12
C LEU A 356 -14.83 -18.49 9.90
N ASP A 357 -14.71 -19.71 9.39
CA ASP A 357 -15.58 -20.21 8.31
C ASP A 357 -16.83 -20.81 8.96
N ASP A 358 -18.02 -20.45 8.47
CA ASP A 358 -19.31 -20.88 9.02
C ASP A 358 -19.55 -22.39 8.84
N SER A 359 -18.68 -23.08 8.09
CA SER A 359 -18.80 -24.50 7.73
C SER A 359 -18.00 -25.48 8.61
N VAL A 360 -17.26 -25.01 9.62
CA VAL A 360 -16.35 -25.85 10.44
C VAL A 360 -16.87 -26.00 11.87
N ASP A 361 -16.56 -27.12 12.55
CA ASP A 361 -16.75 -27.27 13.99
C ASP A 361 -16.06 -26.11 14.74
N LEU A 362 -16.90 -25.19 15.21
CA LEU A 362 -16.47 -23.91 15.77
C LEU A 362 -15.59 -24.10 17.01
N SER A 363 -15.83 -25.15 17.81
CA SER A 363 -15.08 -25.41 19.04
C SER A 363 -13.65 -25.86 18.74
N ALA A 364 -13.49 -26.83 17.83
CA ALA A 364 -12.17 -27.29 17.38
C ALA A 364 -11.40 -26.19 16.65
N ALA A 365 -12.09 -25.38 15.84
CA ALA A 365 -11.50 -24.23 15.15
C ALA A 365 -10.97 -23.18 16.15
N ILE A 366 -11.75 -22.83 17.18
CA ILE A 366 -11.35 -21.88 18.23
C ILE A 366 -10.11 -22.38 18.98
N GLY A 367 -10.11 -23.65 19.41
CA GLY A 367 -8.95 -24.22 20.13
C GLY A 367 -7.66 -24.20 19.32
N SER A 368 -7.74 -24.47 18.01
CA SER A 368 -6.59 -24.39 17.09
C SER A 368 -6.07 -22.95 16.93
N ILE A 369 -6.98 -21.98 16.78
CA ILE A 369 -6.63 -20.56 16.68
C ILE A 369 -5.96 -20.08 17.97
N ASP A 370 -6.51 -20.42 19.13
CA ASP A 370 -5.95 -20.04 20.44
C ASP A 370 -4.55 -20.63 20.63
N ALA A 371 -4.35 -21.91 20.28
CA ALA A 371 -3.04 -22.56 20.34
C ALA A 371 -2.03 -21.94 19.36
N TYR A 372 -2.46 -21.55 18.16
CA TYR A 372 -1.62 -20.83 17.20
C TYR A 372 -1.17 -19.48 17.76
N TYR A 373 -2.10 -18.66 18.23
CA TYR A 373 -1.80 -17.35 18.80
C TYR A 373 -0.96 -17.44 20.08
N LYS A 374 -1.23 -18.41 20.95
CA LYS A 374 -0.41 -18.65 22.14
C LYS A 374 1.05 -18.91 21.77
N ARG A 375 1.32 -19.77 20.78
CA ARG A 375 2.70 -20.02 20.31
C ARG A 375 3.34 -18.76 19.74
N LEU A 376 2.62 -18.05 18.86
CA LEU A 376 3.10 -16.81 18.26
C LEU A 376 3.49 -15.77 19.33
N LEU A 377 2.67 -15.62 20.37
CA LEU A 377 2.91 -14.67 21.46
C LEU A 377 4.07 -15.11 22.37
N LEU A 378 4.25 -16.42 22.62
CA LEU A 378 5.40 -16.95 23.36
C LEU A 378 6.72 -16.77 22.59
N GLU A 379 6.68 -16.87 21.27
CA GLU A 379 7.81 -16.70 20.35
C GLU A 379 8.16 -15.22 20.10
N SER A 380 7.31 -14.28 20.54
CA SER A 380 7.56 -12.82 20.40
C SER A 380 8.81 -12.33 21.14
N GLY A 381 9.34 -13.14 22.06
CA GLY A 381 10.48 -12.78 22.90
C GLY A 381 10.14 -11.90 24.10
N SER A 382 8.86 -11.57 24.32
CA SER A 382 8.39 -10.76 25.47
C SER A 382 8.38 -11.57 26.78
N PRO A 383 9.19 -11.18 27.79
CA PRO A 383 9.09 -11.74 29.14
C PRO A 383 7.71 -11.54 29.79
N TYR A 384 7.07 -10.39 29.56
CA TYR A 384 5.73 -10.10 30.06
C TYR A 384 4.69 -11.09 29.52
N LEU A 385 4.62 -11.28 28.20
CA LEU A 385 3.69 -12.22 27.58
C LEU A 385 3.94 -13.67 28.01
N ARG A 386 5.22 -14.07 28.12
CA ARG A 386 5.57 -15.40 28.61
C ARG A 386 5.04 -15.64 30.01
N ARG A 387 5.23 -14.71 30.93
CA ARG A 387 4.69 -14.81 32.31
C ARG A 387 3.17 -14.93 32.33
N LEU A 388 2.45 -14.12 31.55
CA LEU A 388 1.00 -14.20 31.46
C LEU A 388 0.55 -15.59 30.98
N LEU A 389 1.15 -16.08 29.91
CA LEU A 389 0.76 -17.33 29.25
C LEU A 389 1.19 -18.61 30.00
N ASP A 390 2.27 -18.53 30.78
CA ASP A 390 2.75 -19.62 31.64
C ASP A 390 1.92 -19.69 32.94
N SER A 391 1.55 -18.55 33.52
CA SER A 391 0.72 -18.50 34.74
C SER A 391 -0.65 -19.17 34.55
N GLN A 392 -1.15 -19.21 33.31
CA GLN A 392 -2.39 -19.88 32.95
C GLN A 392 -2.28 -21.42 32.89
N GLN A 393 -1.08 -22.00 32.73
CA GLN A 393 -0.91 -23.46 32.78
C GLN A 393 -1.12 -24.01 34.19
N HIS A 394 -0.71 -23.25 35.22
CA HIS A 394 -0.82 -23.70 36.61
C HIS A 394 -2.25 -23.68 37.17
N ILE A 395 -3.12 -22.80 36.66
CA ILE A 395 -4.53 -22.69 37.08
C ILE A 395 -5.36 -23.88 36.54
N ILE A 396 -5.05 -24.38 35.34
CA ILE A 396 -5.77 -25.53 34.74
C ILE A 396 -5.37 -26.84 35.44
N THR A 397 -4.12 -26.99 35.89
CA THR A 397 -3.68 -28.19 36.62
C THR A 397 -4.15 -28.24 38.08
N SER A 398 -4.52 -27.12 38.68
CA SER A 398 -5.01 -27.07 40.08
C SER A 398 -6.53 -27.10 40.21
N SER A 399 -7.26 -27.01 39.08
CA SER A 399 -8.72 -27.20 39.01
C SER A 399 -9.16 -28.66 38.82
N ASN A 400 -8.19 -29.58 38.63
CA ASN A 400 -8.41 -31.02 38.41
C ASN A 400 -7.86 -31.89 39.56
N VAL A 401 -7.71 -31.31 40.76
CA VAL A 401 -7.33 -32.03 41.99
C VAL A 401 -8.46 -31.96 43.00
#